data_AF-A0A7W4K8B8-F1
#
_entry.id   AF-A0A7W4K8B8-F1
#
_cell.length_a   1.000
_cell.length_b   1.000
_cell.length_c   1.000
_cell.angle_alpha   90.00
_cell.angle_beta   90.00
_cell.angle_gamma   90.00
#
_symmetry.space_group_name_H-M   'P 1'
#
loop_
_entity.id
_entity.type
_entity.pdbx_description
1 polymer ?
#
loop_
_entity_poly.entity_id
_entity_poly.type
_entity_poly.pdbx_seq_one_letter_code
_entity_poly.pdbx_strand_id
1 'polypeptide(L)'
;MDNPFEDSPQKQARILAKAKELWEADGKPVCGPAAYKEQASDLIGMECNPDAGQIPVKSPVPIGPNGQPVEPTWLEENLGNPGGSMNELDDKQEVPFATRQQEEKYFKDNE
;
A
#
# COMPACT_ATOMS: atom_id res chain seq x y z
N MET A 1 2.19 -27.01 -5.50
CA MET A 1 2.84 -25.76 -5.93
C MET A 1 4.17 -25.72 -5.20
N ASP A 2 5.27 -25.76 -5.94
CA ASP A 2 6.60 -25.54 -5.35
C ASP A 2 6.72 -24.06 -5.01
N ASN A 3 7.13 -23.74 -3.79
CA ASN A 3 7.29 -22.37 -3.35
C ASN A 3 8.58 -21.78 -3.95
N PRO A 4 8.52 -20.76 -4.83
CA PRO A 4 9.70 -20.20 -5.49
C PRO A 4 10.63 -19.45 -4.52
N PHE A 5 10.15 -19.13 -3.32
CA PHE A 5 10.91 -18.51 -2.24
C PHE A 5 11.52 -19.52 -1.27
N GLU A 6 11.28 -20.81 -1.46
CA GLU A 6 11.83 -21.83 -0.58
C GLU A 6 13.32 -22.00 -0.82
N ASP A 7 14.10 -21.88 0.25
CA ASP A 7 15.55 -22.07 0.20
C ASP A 7 15.87 -23.56 0.07
N SER A 8 15.97 -24.01 -1.18
CA SER A 8 16.41 -25.36 -1.48
C SER A 8 17.93 -25.50 -1.34
N PRO A 9 18.44 -26.65 -0.85
CA PRO A 9 19.87 -26.92 -0.83
C PRO A 9 20.56 -26.76 -2.19
N GLN A 10 19.83 -27.07 -3.27
CA GLN A 10 20.28 -26.91 -4.66
C GLN A 10 20.50 -25.44 -5.02
N LYS A 11 19.58 -24.55 -4.61
CA LYS A 11 19.70 -23.10 -4.83
C LYS A 11 20.89 -22.53 -4.06
N GLN A 12 21.06 -22.92 -2.79
CA GLN A 12 22.21 -22.50 -1.99
C GLN A 12 23.55 -22.98 -2.57
N ALA A 13 23.62 -24.20 -3.10
CA ALA A 13 24.81 -24.69 -3.78
C ALA A 13 25.16 -23.85 -5.02
N ARG A 14 24.16 -23.45 -5.82
CA ARG A 14 24.35 -22.56 -6.98
C ARG A 14 24.85 -21.17 -6.57
N ILE A 15 24.29 -20.61 -5.50
CA ILE A 15 24.72 -19.30 -4.97
C ILE A 15 26.18 -19.36 -4.53
N LEU A 16 26.60 -20.40 -3.81
CA LEU A 16 27.99 -20.55 -3.36
C LEU A 16 28.96 -20.74 -4.53
N ALA A 17 28.57 -21.49 -5.56
CA ALA A 17 29.37 -21.65 -6.77
C ALA A 17 29.54 -20.30 -7.50
N LYS A 18 28.45 -19.55 -7.70
CA LYS A 18 28.47 -18.22 -8.32
C LYS A 18 29.29 -17.21 -7.51
N ALA A 19 29.20 -17.24 -6.19
CA ALA A 19 30.01 -16.38 -5.32
C ALA A 19 31.51 -16.64 -5.47
N LYS A 20 31.90 -17.92 -5.65
CA LYS A 20 33.28 -18.28 -5.97
C LYS A 20 33.70 -17.78 -7.35
N GLU A 21 32.85 -17.92 -8.38
CA GLU A 21 33.13 -17.41 -9.72
C GLU A 21 33.35 -15.89 -9.72
N LEU A 22 32.51 -15.13 -9.01
CA LEU A 22 32.64 -13.67 -8.90
C LEU A 22 33.95 -13.28 -8.20
N TRP A 23 34.29 -13.95 -7.10
CA TRP A 23 35.54 -13.72 -6.38
C TRP A 23 36.78 -14.04 -7.23
N GLU A 24 36.73 -15.12 -8.02
CA GLU A 24 37.80 -15.48 -8.94
C GLU A 24 37.94 -14.47 -10.09
N ALA A 25 36.82 -13.97 -10.62
CA ALA A 25 36.79 -12.95 -11.66
C ALA A 25 37.36 -11.60 -11.18
N ASP A 26 37.14 -11.26 -9.90
CA ASP A 26 37.66 -10.04 -9.28
C ASP A 26 39.12 -10.17 -8.77
N GLY A 27 39.82 -11.24 -9.17
CA GLY A 27 41.24 -11.41 -8.86
C GLY A 27 41.53 -11.94 -7.45
N LYS A 28 40.56 -12.59 -6.82
CA LYS A 28 40.69 -13.26 -5.51
C LYS A 28 41.11 -12.33 -4.36
N PRO A 29 40.38 -11.24 -4.08
CA PRO A 29 40.67 -10.36 -2.95
C PRO A 29 40.57 -11.08 -1.60
N VAL A 30 41.20 -10.51 -0.57
CA VAL A 30 41.37 -11.12 0.76
C VAL A 30 40.05 -11.41 1.48
N CYS A 31 38.98 -10.69 1.16
CA CYS A 31 37.64 -10.89 1.75
C CYS A 31 37.02 -12.26 1.43
N GLY A 32 37.54 -12.97 0.42
CA GLY A 32 37.10 -14.31 0.05
C GLY A 32 35.74 -14.34 -0.66
N PRO A 33 35.30 -15.53 -1.11
CA PRO A 33 34.06 -15.69 -1.87
C PRO A 33 32.79 -15.41 -1.04
N ALA A 34 32.88 -15.48 0.29
CA ALA A 34 31.74 -15.19 1.17
C ALA A 34 31.25 -13.73 1.02
N ALA A 35 32.15 -12.80 0.70
CA ALA A 35 31.80 -11.39 0.47
C ALA A 35 30.92 -11.18 -0.78
N TYR A 36 30.95 -12.12 -1.74
CA TYR A 36 30.17 -12.06 -2.98
C TYR A 36 28.85 -12.82 -2.90
N LYS A 37 28.52 -13.39 -1.74
CA LYS A 37 27.32 -14.23 -1.56
C LYS A 37 26.04 -13.48 -1.87
N GLU A 38 25.95 -12.21 -1.48
CA GLU A 38 24.78 -11.36 -1.76
C GLU A 38 24.61 -11.14 -3.27
N GLN A 39 25.65 -10.61 -3.93
CA GLN A 39 25.64 -10.40 -5.39
C GLN A 39 25.34 -11.70 -6.15
N ALA A 40 25.91 -12.83 -5.71
CA ALA A 40 25.61 -14.14 -6.28
C ALA A 40 24.15 -14.56 -6.09
N SER A 41 23.56 -14.26 -4.93
CA SER A 41 22.14 -14.55 -4.64
C SER A 41 21.23 -13.79 -5.59
N ASP A 42 21.50 -12.52 -5.84
CA ASP A 42 20.71 -11.69 -6.75
C ASP A 42 20.76 -12.22 -8.19
N LEU A 43 21.96 -12.55 -8.69
CA LEU A 43 22.13 -13.09 -10.03
C LEU A 43 21.40 -14.43 -10.20
N ILE A 44 21.54 -15.35 -9.24
CA ILE A 44 20.80 -16.62 -9.27
C ILE A 44 19.29 -16.38 -9.19
N GLY A 45 18.83 -15.39 -8.41
CA GLY A 45 17.42 -15.00 -8.33
C GLY A 45 16.85 -14.56 -9.69
N MET A 46 17.61 -13.75 -10.43
CA MET A 46 17.28 -13.31 -11.79
C MET A 46 17.28 -14.49 -12.78
N GLU A 47 18.30 -15.36 -12.72
CA GLU A 47 18.39 -16.56 -13.57
C GLU A 47 17.22 -17.54 -13.33
N CYS A 48 16.73 -17.64 -12.09
CA CYS A 48 15.63 -18.53 -11.73
C CYS A 48 14.27 -18.02 -12.21
N ASN A 49 14.11 -16.71 -12.45
CA ASN A 49 12.84 -16.12 -12.87
C ASN A 49 13.05 -15.13 -14.02
N PRO A 50 13.47 -15.60 -15.21
CA PRO A 50 13.80 -14.72 -16.34
C PRO A 50 12.59 -13.89 -16.81
N ASP A 51 11.38 -14.44 -16.65
CA ASP A 51 10.14 -13.81 -17.09
C ASP A 51 9.42 -13.04 -15.98
N ALA A 52 9.99 -12.92 -14.76
CA ALA A 52 9.34 -12.29 -13.61
C ALA A 52 8.83 -10.87 -13.91
N GLY A 53 9.55 -10.12 -14.76
CA GLY A 53 9.17 -8.77 -15.17
C GLY A 53 8.21 -8.70 -16.37
N GLN A 54 7.93 -9.82 -17.03
CA GLN A 54 7.06 -9.88 -18.20
C GLN A 54 5.62 -10.29 -17.85
N ILE A 55 5.40 -10.85 -16.66
CA ILE A 55 4.09 -11.31 -16.23
C ILE A 55 3.25 -10.10 -15.82
N PRO A 56 2.12 -9.81 -16.50
CA PRO A 56 1.24 -8.72 -16.13
C PRO A 56 0.71 -8.91 -14.71
N VAL A 57 0.95 -7.93 -13.84
CA VAL A 57 0.36 -7.94 -12.50
C VAL A 57 -1.12 -7.62 -12.63
N LYS A 58 -1.98 -8.46 -12.02
CA LYS A 58 -3.40 -8.15 -11.92
C LYS A 58 -3.56 -6.87 -11.11
N SER A 59 -4.20 -5.85 -11.70
CA SER A 59 -4.47 -4.61 -10.99
C SER A 59 -5.25 -4.89 -9.69
N PRO A 60 -4.82 -4.35 -8.54
CA PRO A 60 -5.55 -4.50 -7.27
C PRO A 60 -6.88 -3.74 -7.28
N VAL A 61 -7.05 -2.81 -8.23
CA VAL A 61 -8.22 -1.96 -8.39
C VAL A 61 -8.86 -2.18 -9.77
N PRO A 62 -10.19 -2.04 -9.90
CA PRO A 62 -10.84 -2.05 -11.21
C PRO A 62 -10.24 -0.97 -12.12
N ILE A 63 -9.99 -1.32 -13.38
CA ILE A 63 -9.45 -0.40 -14.39
C ILE A 63 -10.58 -0.03 -15.36
N GLY A 64 -10.75 1.27 -15.60
CA GLY A 64 -11.77 1.81 -16.49
C GLY A 64 -11.40 1.70 -17.97
N PRO A 65 -12.30 2.10 -18.90
CA PRO A 65 -12.10 1.98 -20.35
C PRO A 65 -10.84 2.68 -20.89
N ASN A 66 -10.38 3.72 -20.18
CA ASN A 66 -9.22 4.53 -20.53
C ASN A 66 -7.91 4.05 -19.85
N GLY A 67 -7.91 2.89 -19.20
CA GLY A 67 -6.73 2.35 -18.53
C GLY A 67 -6.40 2.97 -17.17
N GLN A 68 -7.25 3.87 -16.67
CA GLN A 68 -7.09 4.49 -15.35
C GLN A 68 -7.80 3.67 -14.26
N PRO A 69 -7.25 3.61 -13.03
CA PRO A 69 -7.97 3.12 -11.87
C PRO A 69 -9.34 3.78 -11.71
N VAL A 70 -10.37 2.97 -11.44
CA VAL A 70 -11.69 3.47 -11.06
C VAL A 70 -11.71 3.58 -9.53
N GLU A 71 -11.86 4.80 -9.04
CA GLU A 71 -12.11 5.01 -7.62
C GLU A 71 -13.53 4.56 -7.27
N PRO A 72 -13.73 3.80 -6.19
CA PRO A 72 -15.06 3.39 -5.79
C PRO A 72 -15.84 4.60 -5.25
N THR A 73 -17.05 4.80 -5.75
CA THR A 73 -17.90 5.97 -5.51
C THR A 73 -18.15 6.27 -4.03
N TRP A 74 -18.20 5.25 -3.17
CA TRP A 74 -18.43 5.40 -1.73
C TRP A 74 -17.29 6.10 -0.98
N LEU A 75 -16.06 6.10 -1.52
CA LEU A 75 -14.96 6.90 -0.95
C LEU A 75 -15.22 8.40 -1.11
N GLU A 76 -15.91 8.79 -2.19
CA GLU A 76 -16.24 10.18 -2.49
C GLU A 76 -17.53 10.66 -1.82
N GLU A 77 -18.38 9.75 -1.32
CA GLU A 77 -19.65 10.11 -0.65
C GLU A 77 -19.44 11.01 0.59
N ASN A 78 -18.26 10.96 1.21
CA ASN A 78 -17.87 11.84 2.31
C ASN A 78 -16.94 13.00 1.87
N LEU A 79 -16.59 13.09 0.59
CA LEU A 79 -15.70 14.16 0.08
C LEU A 79 -16.48 15.48 0.06
N GLY A 80 -16.14 16.37 1.00
CA GLY A 80 -16.90 17.60 1.26
C GLY A 80 -17.90 17.50 2.41
N ASN A 81 -18.05 16.33 3.03
CA ASN A 81 -18.67 16.20 4.34
C ASN A 81 -17.57 16.37 5.41
N PRO A 82 -17.55 17.45 6.22
CA PRO A 82 -16.51 17.67 7.22
C PRO A 82 -16.51 16.64 8.37
N GLY A 83 -17.39 15.63 8.36
CA GLY A 83 -17.44 14.59 9.38
C GLY A 83 -18.08 15.04 10.69
N GLY A 84 -18.86 16.11 10.62
CA GLY A 84 -19.77 16.54 11.68
C GLY A 84 -21.08 16.96 11.03
N SER A 85 -22.19 16.83 11.74
CA SER A 85 -23.38 17.53 11.28
C SER A 85 -23.09 19.03 11.37
N MET A 86 -23.60 19.82 10.43
CA MET A 86 -23.76 21.27 10.65
C MET A 86 -24.82 21.55 11.74
N ASN A 87 -25.23 20.52 12.49
CA ASN A 87 -26.37 20.42 13.37
C ASN A 87 -25.98 19.71 14.69
N GLU A 88 -24.73 19.80 15.17
CA GLU A 88 -24.32 19.15 16.44
C GLU A 88 -25.02 19.73 17.69
N LEU A 89 -26.09 20.49 17.49
CA LEU A 89 -27.00 20.95 18.52
C LEU A 89 -28.45 20.51 18.32
N ASP A 90 -28.76 19.48 17.51
CA ASP A 90 -30.11 18.84 17.49
C ASP A 90 -31.26 19.88 17.53
N ASP A 91 -31.38 20.69 16.47
CA ASP A 91 -32.42 21.73 16.31
C ASP A 91 -32.49 22.80 17.43
N LYS A 92 -31.50 22.91 18.32
CA LYS A 92 -31.49 23.97 19.35
C LYS A 92 -31.15 25.32 18.73
N GLN A 93 -31.94 26.32 19.09
CA GLN A 93 -31.74 27.69 18.66
C GLN A 93 -30.40 28.26 19.18
N GLU A 94 -29.44 28.46 18.28
CA GLU A 94 -28.06 28.90 18.62
C GLU A 94 -27.95 30.36 19.05
N VAL A 95 -28.93 31.20 18.69
CA VAL A 95 -28.91 32.65 18.94
C VAL A 95 -29.98 33.07 19.95
N PRO A 96 -29.68 34.04 20.84
CA PRO A 96 -30.67 34.55 21.78
C PRO A 96 -31.86 35.17 21.03
N PHE A 97 -33.06 35.07 21.62
CA PHE A 97 -34.26 35.68 21.06
C PHE A 97 -34.09 37.19 20.92
N ALA A 98 -34.51 37.74 19.78
CA ALA A 98 -34.42 39.17 19.55
C ALA A 98 -35.32 39.97 20.51
N THR A 99 -36.37 39.34 21.04
CA THR A 99 -37.26 39.93 22.05
C THR A 99 -37.74 38.88 23.06
N ARG A 100 -38.10 39.32 24.28
CA ARG A 100 -38.70 38.45 25.30
C ARG A 100 -40.00 37.78 24.87
N GLN A 101 -40.76 38.40 23.98
CA GLN A 101 -42.01 37.82 23.46
C GLN A 101 -41.75 36.59 22.58
N GLN A 102 -40.66 36.61 21.81
CA GLN A 102 -40.24 35.45 21.00
C GLN A 102 -39.75 34.30 21.88
N GLU A 103 -39.04 34.62 22.96
CA GLU A 103 -38.58 33.65 23.96
C GLU A 103 -39.75 32.95 24.66
N GLU A 104 -40.69 33.72 25.22
CA GLU A 104 -41.86 33.17 25.92
C GLU A 104 -42.71 32.29 25.01
N LYS A 105 -42.85 32.64 23.73
CA LYS A 105 -43.62 31.84 22.77
C LYS A 105 -42.92 30.52 22.45
N TYR A 106 -41.60 30.53 22.24
CA TYR A 106 -40.84 29.33 21.96
C TYR A 106 -40.96 28.31 23.10
N PHE A 107 -40.82 28.75 24.35
CA PHE A 107 -40.95 27.85 25.50
C PHE A 107 -42.38 27.36 25.74
N LYS A 108 -43.39 28.12 25.31
CA LYS A 108 -44.80 27.73 25.44
C LYS A 108 -45.27 26.73 24.38
N ASP A 109 -44.65 26.77 23.20
CA ASP A 109 -44.99 25.90 22.06
C ASP A 109 -44.19 24.57 22.08
N ASN A 110 -43.12 24.47 22.89
CA ASN A 110 -42.22 23.31 22.97
C ASN A 110 -42.17 22.65 24.38
N GLU A 111 -43.17 22.90 25.22
CA GLU A 111 -43.44 22.16 26.48
C GLU A 111 -44.61 21.19 26.27
#